data_AF-A0A067DVD2-F1
#
_entry.id   AF-A0A067DVD2-F1
#
_cell.length_a   1.000
_cell.length_b   1.000
_cell.length_c   1.000
_cell.angle_alpha   90.00
_cell.angle_beta   90.00
_cell.angle_gamma   90.00
#
_symmetry.space_group_name_H-M   'P 1'
#
loop_
_entity.id
_entity.type
_entity.pdbx_description
1 polymer ?
#
loop_
_entity_poly.entity_id
_entity_poly.type
_entity_poly.pdbx_seq_one_letter_code
_entity_poly.pdbx_strand_id
1 'polypeptide(L)'
;MASLTRSLKRCQLLTKSMLLNSTKQNPSLFKSNLRNPVSQISKRNYISEMRKSAFEGNILRLLRNEIQYELERSSPKQPITKFNSFTVDDRPGEQWVRLTRKFGENEDIKIEATMFDGSIPVSKAGVGEDVKLHSTLIVNISKGDEEVLEMMCSAWPDSIEITKLFVRGNDKLSADPYVGPEFKELDDELQDSLYEFLEERGINEQLTAFLHEYLKNKDKTEFVRWMQAVKSYIENK
;
A
#
# COMPACT_ATOMS: atom_id res chain seq x y z
N MET A 1 -12.29 5.56 -17.49
CA MET A 1 -11.83 6.94 -17.18
C MET A 1 -12.14 7.39 -15.76
N ALA A 2 -13.28 6.99 -15.16
CA ALA A 2 -13.63 7.37 -13.77
C ALA A 2 -13.12 6.43 -12.64
N SER A 3 -12.38 5.35 -12.95
CA SER A 3 -11.99 4.32 -11.94
C SER A 3 -10.52 4.38 -11.50
N LEU A 4 -9.59 4.83 -12.34
CA LEU A 4 -8.22 5.15 -11.88
C LEU A 4 -8.28 6.24 -10.81
N THR A 5 -9.13 7.24 -11.00
CA THR A 5 -9.44 8.28 -10.01
C THR A 5 -10.17 7.75 -8.75
N ARG A 6 -10.84 6.59 -8.81
CA ARG A 6 -11.42 5.92 -7.62
C ARG A 6 -10.40 5.11 -6.84
N SER A 7 -9.47 4.41 -7.50
CA SER A 7 -8.38 3.69 -6.80
C SER A 7 -7.45 4.66 -6.07
N LEU A 8 -7.09 5.77 -6.72
CA LEU A 8 -6.19 6.78 -6.16
C LEU A 8 -6.78 7.56 -4.97
N LYS A 9 -8.09 7.86 -5.01
CA LYS A 9 -8.79 8.41 -3.84
C LYS A 9 -8.84 7.44 -2.66
N ARG A 10 -8.63 6.14 -2.87
CA ARG A 10 -8.74 5.12 -1.82
C ARG A 10 -7.48 4.98 -0.97
N CYS A 11 -6.27 5.17 -1.54
CA CYS A 11 -5.03 5.25 -0.76
C CYS A 11 -5.02 6.45 0.21
N GLN A 12 -5.58 7.60 -0.18
CA GLN A 12 -5.61 8.80 0.66
C GLN A 12 -6.59 8.72 1.85
N LEU A 13 -7.56 7.79 1.82
CA LEU A 13 -8.60 7.68 2.86
C LEU A 13 -8.21 6.77 4.03
N LEU A 14 -7.20 5.90 3.86
CA LEU A 14 -6.80 4.94 4.90
C LEU A 14 -6.04 5.59 6.08
N THR A 15 -5.56 6.83 5.96
CA THR A 15 -4.78 7.50 7.01
C THR A 15 -5.59 8.49 7.87
N LYS A 16 -6.87 8.74 7.58
CA LYS A 16 -7.60 9.88 8.18
C LYS A 16 -8.77 9.58 9.13
N SER A 17 -8.99 8.33 9.57
CA SER A 17 -10.07 8.08 10.55
C SER A 17 -9.67 7.15 11.71
N MET A 18 -8.87 7.69 12.63
CA MET A 18 -8.87 7.25 14.02
C MET A 18 -9.02 8.47 14.93
N LEU A 19 -10.25 8.97 15.08
CA LEU A 19 -10.65 9.78 16.23
C LEU A 19 -12.12 9.43 16.56
N LEU A 20 -12.29 8.45 17.45
CA LEU A 20 -13.56 8.21 18.12
C LEU A 20 -13.82 9.35 19.11
N ASN A 21 -15.04 9.91 19.10
CA ASN A 21 -15.60 10.57 20.27
C ASN A 21 -16.96 9.95 20.59
N SER A 22 -17.00 9.24 21.72
CA SER A 22 -18.20 8.71 22.35
C SER A 22 -18.81 9.77 23.26
N THR A 23 -20.05 10.19 23.00
CA THR A 23 -20.84 10.99 23.95
C THR A 23 -21.80 10.08 24.69
N LYS A 24 -21.55 9.89 25.99
CA LYS A 24 -22.47 9.29 26.95
C LYS A 24 -23.58 10.29 27.30
N GLN A 25 -24.84 9.85 27.30
CA GLN A 25 -25.88 10.50 28.10
C GLN A 25 -26.73 9.43 28.80
N ASN A 26 -26.99 9.68 30.09
CA ASN A 26 -27.66 8.80 31.06
C ASN A 26 -29.16 9.15 31.18
N PRO A 27 -29.96 8.30 31.85
CA PRO A 27 -31.40 8.11 31.57
C PRO A 27 -32.30 8.95 32.48
N SER A 28 -33.56 9.13 32.06
CA SER A 28 -34.63 9.51 32.99
C SER A 28 -35.90 8.66 32.80
N LEU A 29 -36.51 8.39 33.95
CA LEU A 29 -37.61 7.49 34.24
C LEU A 29 -38.95 8.05 33.78
N PHE A 30 -39.80 7.23 33.16
CA PHE A 30 -41.25 7.28 33.36
C PHE A 30 -41.86 5.88 33.24
N LYS A 31 -42.53 5.44 34.32
CA LYS A 31 -43.38 4.25 34.37
C LYS A 31 -44.82 4.67 34.07
N SER A 32 -45.52 3.90 33.24
CA SER A 32 -46.96 3.67 33.42
C SER A 32 -47.35 2.29 32.86
N ASN A 33 -48.18 1.58 33.63
CA ASN A 33 -48.66 0.23 33.38
C ASN A 33 -49.92 0.23 32.51
N LEU A 34 -50.10 -0.80 31.66
CA LEU A 34 -51.20 -1.80 31.73
C LEU A 34 -51.42 -2.55 30.39
N ARG A 35 -51.18 -3.87 30.45
CA ARG A 35 -51.96 -5.01 29.89
C ARG A 35 -52.29 -5.10 28.39
N ASN A 36 -51.60 -6.01 27.68
CA ASN A 36 -52.17 -7.22 27.04
C ASN A 36 -51.05 -8.05 26.35
N PRO A 37 -50.94 -9.38 26.55
CA PRO A 37 -50.00 -10.21 25.82
C PRO A 37 -50.67 -10.73 24.55
N VAL A 38 -50.60 -9.95 23.47
CA VAL A 38 -50.89 -10.46 22.12
C VAL A 38 -49.56 -10.63 21.41
N SER A 39 -49.39 -11.78 20.78
CA SER A 39 -48.23 -12.34 20.08
C SER A 39 -47.57 -11.45 19.01
N GLN A 40 -47.04 -10.28 19.40
CA GLN A 40 -46.39 -9.32 18.50
C GLN A 40 -44.85 -9.35 18.54
N ILE A 41 -44.25 -10.14 19.42
CA ILE A 41 -42.78 -10.15 19.62
C ILE A 41 -42.06 -10.84 18.45
N SER A 42 -42.62 -11.93 17.88
CA SER A 42 -42.00 -12.62 16.73
C SER A 42 -41.98 -11.82 15.42
N LYS A 43 -42.98 -10.97 15.17
CA LYS A 43 -43.07 -10.21 13.90
C LYS A 43 -42.02 -9.10 13.80
N ARG A 44 -41.62 -8.50 14.93
CA ARG A 44 -40.61 -7.42 14.95
C ARG A 44 -39.20 -7.95 14.67
N ASN A 45 -38.87 -9.13 15.19
CA ASN A 45 -37.59 -9.79 14.93
C ASN A 45 -37.49 -10.22 13.46
N TYR A 46 -38.55 -10.82 12.91
CA TYR A 46 -38.59 -11.22 11.50
C TYR A 46 -38.38 -10.04 10.53
N ILE A 47 -39.06 -8.90 10.74
CA ILE A 47 -38.87 -7.71 9.88
C ILE A 47 -37.45 -7.16 9.99
N SER A 48 -36.86 -7.17 11.19
CA SER A 48 -35.47 -6.73 11.41
C SER A 48 -34.47 -7.66 10.72
N GLU A 49 -34.66 -8.97 10.83
CA GLU A 49 -33.84 -9.99 10.18
C GLU A 49 -33.94 -9.92 8.65
N MET A 50 -35.16 -9.74 8.11
CA MET A 50 -35.37 -9.54 6.68
C MET A 50 -34.67 -8.28 6.16
N ARG A 51 -34.74 -7.17 6.89
CA ARG A 51 -34.03 -5.93 6.53
C ARG A 51 -32.52 -6.12 6.55
N LYS A 52 -31.99 -6.80 7.57
CA LYS A 52 -30.58 -7.14 7.68
C LYS A 52 -30.13 -8.03 6.51
N SER A 53 -30.89 -9.07 6.20
CA SER A 53 -30.60 -9.99 5.08
C SER A 53 -30.65 -9.27 3.73
N ALA A 54 -31.65 -8.42 3.49
CA ALA A 54 -31.74 -7.63 2.26
C ALA A 54 -30.57 -6.65 2.12
N PHE A 55 -30.14 -6.04 3.23
CA PHE A 55 -28.98 -5.16 3.26
C PHE A 55 -27.67 -5.90 2.98
N GLU A 56 -27.41 -7.01 3.67
CA GLU A 56 -26.25 -7.88 3.45
C GLU A 56 -26.24 -8.40 2.00
N GLY A 57 -27.39 -8.85 1.49
CA GLY A 57 -27.55 -9.31 0.11
C GLY A 57 -27.23 -8.22 -0.92
N ASN A 58 -27.63 -6.97 -0.66
CA ASN A 58 -27.27 -5.85 -1.53
C ASN A 58 -25.76 -5.58 -1.52
N ILE A 59 -25.11 -5.59 -0.36
CA ILE A 59 -23.65 -5.40 -0.28
C ILE A 59 -22.93 -6.53 -1.02
N LEU A 60 -23.30 -7.79 -0.78
CA LEU A 60 -22.68 -8.93 -1.45
C LEU A 60 -22.83 -8.87 -2.98
N ARG A 61 -23.99 -8.42 -3.47
CA ARG A 61 -24.20 -8.19 -4.91
C ARG A 61 -23.24 -7.11 -5.43
N LEU A 62 -23.11 -5.99 -4.74
CA LEU A 62 -22.20 -4.91 -5.13
C LEU A 62 -20.73 -5.36 -5.12
N LEU A 63 -20.30 -6.09 -4.09
CA LEU A 63 -18.94 -6.63 -4.00
C LEU A 63 -18.63 -7.61 -5.14
N ARG A 64 -19.55 -8.53 -5.44
CA ARG A 64 -19.39 -9.48 -6.56
C ARG A 64 -19.27 -8.75 -7.90
N ASN A 65 -20.12 -7.75 -8.12
CA ASN A 65 -20.08 -6.95 -9.34
C ASN A 65 -18.75 -6.21 -9.50
N GLU A 66 -18.23 -5.61 -8.42
CA GLU A 66 -16.96 -4.89 -8.46
C GLU A 66 -15.76 -5.82 -8.68
N ILE A 67 -15.74 -6.98 -8.00
CA ILE A 67 -14.70 -8.01 -8.18
C ILE A 67 -14.69 -8.49 -9.64
N GLN A 68 -15.87 -8.79 -10.19
CA GLN A 68 -16.00 -9.24 -11.57
C GLN A 68 -15.53 -8.18 -12.54
N TYR A 69 -15.94 -6.92 -12.32
CA TYR A 69 -15.56 -5.80 -13.17
C TYR A 69 -14.04 -5.61 -13.24
N GLU A 70 -13.34 -5.65 -12.10
CA GLU A 70 -11.88 -5.49 -12.09
C GLU A 70 -11.15 -6.68 -12.74
N LEU A 71 -11.63 -7.91 -12.52
CA LEU A 71 -11.05 -9.11 -13.15
C LEU A 71 -11.22 -9.12 -14.68
N GLU A 72 -12.37 -8.70 -15.19
CA GLU A 72 -12.63 -8.63 -16.64
C GLU A 72 -11.86 -7.49 -17.30
N ARG A 73 -11.75 -6.35 -16.63
CA ARG A 73 -11.08 -5.16 -17.17
C ARG A 73 -9.56 -5.35 -17.27
N SER A 74 -8.96 -6.07 -16.32
CA SER A 74 -7.52 -6.25 -16.26
C SER A 74 -7.17 -7.50 -15.46
N SER A 75 -7.16 -8.66 -16.13
CA SER A 75 -6.71 -9.92 -15.54
C SER A 75 -5.34 -9.75 -14.85
N PRO A 76 -5.19 -10.18 -13.58
CA PRO A 76 -3.90 -10.14 -12.89
C PRO A 76 -2.83 -10.87 -13.69
N LYS A 77 -1.70 -10.21 -13.90
CA LYS A 77 -0.52 -10.85 -14.50
C LYS A 77 0.16 -11.73 -13.45
N GLN A 78 0.81 -12.79 -13.89
CA GLN A 78 1.63 -13.60 -12.99
C GLN A 78 2.78 -12.75 -12.42
N PRO A 79 3.08 -12.87 -11.11
CA PRO A 79 4.17 -12.14 -10.50
C PRO A 79 5.50 -12.61 -11.09
N ILE A 80 6.32 -11.65 -11.48
CA ILE A 80 7.67 -11.89 -11.99
C ILE A 80 8.60 -12.14 -10.80
N THR A 81 9.28 -13.28 -10.79
CA THR A 81 10.16 -13.68 -9.65
C THR A 81 11.60 -13.24 -9.81
N LYS A 82 11.99 -12.75 -10.98
CA LYS A 82 13.35 -12.25 -11.28
C LYS A 82 13.32 -11.07 -12.22
N PHE A 83 14.15 -10.08 -11.92
CA PHE A 83 14.41 -8.93 -12.78
C PHE A 83 15.92 -8.70 -12.85
N ASN A 84 16.52 -8.91 -14.02
CA ASN A 84 17.98 -8.92 -14.18
C ASN A 84 18.64 -9.82 -13.10
N SER A 85 19.57 -9.28 -12.31
CA SER A 85 20.25 -9.98 -11.22
C SER A 85 19.48 -9.97 -9.89
N PHE A 86 18.30 -9.33 -9.83
CA PHE A 86 17.47 -9.29 -8.64
C PHE A 86 16.47 -10.45 -8.61
N THR A 87 16.35 -11.07 -7.44
CA THR A 87 15.24 -11.96 -7.10
C THR A 87 14.15 -11.13 -6.43
N VAL A 88 12.91 -11.31 -6.90
CA VAL A 88 11.74 -10.59 -6.42
C VAL A 88 10.97 -11.51 -5.46
N ASP A 89 10.76 -11.05 -4.23
CA ASP A 89 9.95 -11.70 -3.22
C ASP A 89 8.76 -10.80 -2.87
N ASP A 90 7.57 -11.28 -3.17
CA ASP A 90 6.31 -10.58 -2.99
C ASP A 90 5.35 -11.46 -2.21
N ARG A 91 4.84 -10.91 -1.11
CA ARG A 91 3.97 -11.62 -0.18
C ARG A 91 2.55 -11.03 -0.23
N PRO A 92 1.54 -11.87 -0.50
CA PRO A 92 0.17 -11.44 -0.50
C PRO A 92 -0.29 -10.84 0.84
N GLY A 93 -0.77 -9.59 0.81
CA GLY A 93 -1.22 -8.81 1.96
C GLY A 93 -0.17 -7.86 2.55
N GLU A 94 1.08 -7.93 2.11
CA GLU A 94 2.09 -6.94 2.47
C GLU A 94 2.00 -5.72 1.53
N GLN A 95 2.27 -4.52 2.07
CA GLN A 95 2.24 -3.26 1.30
C GLN A 95 3.60 -2.86 0.74
N TRP A 96 4.43 -3.86 0.41
CA TRP A 96 5.74 -3.66 -0.20
C TRP A 96 6.14 -4.92 -0.98
N VAL A 97 7.15 -4.79 -1.82
CA VAL A 97 7.83 -5.90 -2.52
C VAL A 97 9.32 -5.83 -2.21
N ARG A 98 9.96 -7.00 -2.05
CA ARG A 98 11.39 -7.11 -1.79
C ARG A 98 12.15 -7.53 -3.02
N LEU A 99 13.26 -6.86 -3.30
CA LEU A 99 14.25 -7.31 -4.28
C LEU A 99 15.56 -7.59 -3.57
N THR A 100 16.20 -8.70 -3.92
CA THR A 100 17.49 -9.10 -3.33
C THR A 100 18.48 -9.52 -4.41
N ARG A 101 19.75 -9.21 -4.19
CA ARG A 101 20.85 -9.46 -5.12
C ARG A 101 22.15 -9.55 -4.35
N LYS A 102 23.07 -10.40 -4.83
CA LYS A 102 24.49 -10.31 -4.48
C LYS A 102 25.22 -9.49 -5.54
N PHE A 103 26.10 -8.59 -5.11
CA PHE A 103 26.94 -7.81 -6.00
C PHE A 103 28.42 -8.01 -5.64
N GLY A 104 29.21 -8.40 -6.65
CA GLY A 104 30.57 -8.87 -6.39
C GLY A 104 30.60 -10.06 -5.43
N GLU A 105 31.67 -10.16 -4.65
CA GLU A 105 31.88 -11.27 -3.71
C GLU A 105 31.24 -11.03 -2.34
N ASN A 106 31.16 -9.76 -1.90
CA ASN A 106 30.91 -9.41 -0.49
C ASN A 106 29.78 -8.40 -0.28
N GLU A 107 29.07 -7.93 -1.31
CA GLU A 107 27.95 -7.00 -1.13
C GLU A 107 26.60 -7.70 -1.28
N ASP A 108 25.77 -7.61 -0.25
CA ASP A 108 24.36 -8.00 -0.30
C ASP A 108 23.49 -6.75 -0.44
N ILE A 109 22.62 -6.75 -1.44
CA ILE A 109 21.72 -5.64 -1.76
C ILE A 109 20.29 -6.09 -1.54
N LYS A 110 19.57 -5.33 -0.72
CA LYS A 110 18.16 -5.54 -0.41
C LYS A 110 17.39 -4.24 -0.67
N ILE A 111 16.36 -4.32 -1.49
CA ILE A 111 15.48 -3.19 -1.82
C ILE A 111 14.08 -3.52 -1.34
N GLU A 112 13.46 -2.63 -0.58
CA GLU A 112 12.04 -2.70 -0.23
C GLU A 112 11.32 -1.55 -0.92
N ALA A 113 10.46 -1.89 -1.88
CA ALA A 113 9.64 -0.92 -2.60
C ALA A 113 8.23 -0.92 -2.02
N THR A 114 7.77 0.22 -1.50
CA THR A 114 6.42 0.34 -0.95
C THR A 114 5.37 0.36 -2.06
N MET A 115 4.12 0.08 -1.70
CA MET A 115 2.98 0.47 -2.54
C MET A 115 2.97 1.99 -2.77
N PHE A 116 2.22 2.44 -3.77
CA PHE A 116 2.13 3.86 -4.10
C PHE A 116 1.56 4.69 -2.94
N ASP A 117 2.29 5.72 -2.54
CA ASP A 117 2.03 6.59 -1.39
C ASP A 117 1.86 8.08 -1.77
N GLY A 118 2.08 8.41 -3.04
CA GLY A 118 1.85 9.74 -3.58
C GLY A 118 1.46 9.74 -5.05
N SER A 119 0.99 10.88 -5.55
CA SER A 119 0.70 11.07 -6.97
C SER A 119 0.71 12.54 -7.38
N ILE A 120 1.13 12.82 -8.62
CA ILE A 120 1.02 14.14 -9.24
C ILE A 120 0.22 14.05 -10.55
N PRO A 121 -0.61 15.06 -10.87
CA PRO A 121 -1.35 15.10 -12.13
C PRO A 121 -0.40 15.36 -13.30
N VAL A 122 -0.59 14.64 -14.40
CA VAL A 122 0.10 14.93 -15.67
C VAL A 122 -0.75 15.92 -16.45
N SER A 123 -0.29 17.17 -16.57
CA SER A 123 -0.98 18.16 -17.40
C SER A 123 -0.77 17.84 -18.89
N LYS A 124 -1.62 16.99 -19.46
CA LYS A 124 -1.74 16.86 -20.92
C LYS A 124 -3.12 17.36 -21.36
N ALA A 125 -3.14 18.17 -22.41
CA ALA A 125 -4.33 18.73 -23.06
C ALA A 125 -5.14 17.68 -23.86
N GLY A 126 -5.37 16.50 -23.28
CA GLY A 126 -6.06 15.37 -23.90
C GLY A 126 -6.94 14.63 -22.90
N VAL A 127 -7.95 13.92 -23.40
CA VAL A 127 -9.00 13.26 -22.62
C VAL A 127 -8.39 12.20 -21.68
N GLY A 128 -8.16 12.57 -20.42
CA GLY A 128 -7.74 11.70 -19.32
C GLY A 128 -6.84 12.39 -18.30
N GLU A 129 -7.21 12.34 -17.02
CA GLU A 129 -6.28 12.67 -15.92
C GLU A 129 -5.30 11.51 -15.75
N ASP A 130 -4.21 11.53 -16.54
CA ASP A 130 -3.08 10.65 -16.29
C ASP A 130 -2.33 11.16 -15.05
N VAL A 131 -1.91 10.26 -14.17
CA VAL A 131 -1.17 10.63 -12.95
C VAL A 131 0.14 9.88 -12.92
N LYS A 132 1.19 10.56 -12.45
CA LYS A 132 2.42 9.86 -12.05
C LYS A 132 2.27 9.46 -10.60
N LEU A 133 2.51 8.19 -10.33
CA LEU A 133 2.47 7.63 -8.98
C LEU A 133 3.86 7.74 -8.37
N HIS A 134 3.91 7.96 -7.06
CA HIS A 134 5.12 7.91 -6.27
C HIS A 134 5.12 6.63 -5.44
N SER A 135 6.29 6.03 -5.31
CA SER A 135 6.57 4.96 -4.35
C SER A 135 7.88 5.26 -3.63
N THR A 136 8.01 4.81 -2.40
CA THR A 136 9.26 4.90 -1.64
C THR A 136 10.08 3.63 -1.82
N LEU A 137 11.37 3.77 -2.11
CA LEU A 137 12.35 2.68 -2.16
C LEU A 137 13.28 2.79 -0.97
N ILE A 138 13.46 1.70 -0.23
CA ILE A 138 14.46 1.61 0.84
C ILE A 138 15.54 0.63 0.36
N VAL A 139 16.70 1.16 0.03
CA VAL A 139 17.86 0.41 -0.45
C VAL A 139 18.80 0.18 0.72
N ASN A 140 19.07 -1.08 1.02
CA ASN A 140 20.04 -1.51 2.02
C ASN A 140 21.20 -2.22 1.32
N ILE A 141 22.42 -1.79 1.60
CA ILE A 141 23.65 -2.37 1.07
C ILE A 141 24.53 -2.74 2.25
N SER A 142 24.85 -4.03 2.39
CA SER A 142 25.68 -4.55 3.47
C SER A 142 26.92 -5.26 2.96
N LYS A 143 28.04 -5.09 3.67
CA LYS A 143 29.32 -5.75 3.41
C LYS A 143 29.62 -6.70 4.57
N GLY A 144 28.98 -7.87 4.58
CA GLY A 144 28.92 -8.73 5.76
C GLY A 144 27.94 -8.23 6.82
N ASP A 145 28.21 -8.52 8.09
CA ASP A 145 27.23 -8.37 9.19
C ASP A 145 27.45 -7.13 10.10
N GLU A 146 28.39 -6.24 9.76
CA GLU A 146 28.82 -5.17 10.67
C GLU A 146 28.08 -3.85 10.47
N GLU A 147 27.95 -3.40 9.21
CA GLU A 147 27.35 -2.11 8.86
C GLU A 147 26.48 -2.21 7.61
N VAL A 148 25.38 -1.47 7.62
CA VAL A 148 24.43 -1.37 6.51
C VAL A 148 24.32 0.10 6.09
N LEU A 149 24.59 0.37 4.82
CA LEU A 149 24.23 1.63 4.18
C LEU A 149 22.74 1.57 3.79
N GLU A 150 21.93 2.46 4.34
CA GLU A 150 20.51 2.58 4.00
C GLU A 150 20.26 3.90 3.26
N MET A 151 19.64 3.81 2.08
CA MET A 151 19.28 4.92 1.22
C MET A 151 17.78 4.90 0.99
N MET A 152 17.10 5.99 1.31
CA MET A 152 15.68 6.17 0.98
C MET A 152 15.58 6.94 -0.33
N CYS A 153 14.88 6.39 -1.31
CA CYS A 153 14.70 7.01 -2.61
C CYS A 153 13.21 7.23 -2.92
N SER A 154 12.90 8.39 -3.49
CA SER A 154 11.63 8.67 -4.12
C SER A 154 11.63 8.13 -5.55
N ALA A 155 10.73 7.20 -5.85
CA ALA A 155 10.65 6.56 -7.16
C ALA A 155 9.38 6.98 -7.91
N TRP A 156 9.61 7.69 -9.01
CA TRP A 156 8.61 8.07 -10.01
C TRP A 156 8.76 7.17 -11.24
N PRO A 157 7.77 7.09 -12.15
CA PRO A 157 7.83 6.16 -13.29
C PRO A 157 9.07 6.35 -14.19
N ASP A 158 9.64 7.55 -14.18
CA ASP A 158 10.74 8.01 -15.04
C ASP A 158 11.94 8.58 -14.26
N SER A 159 11.95 8.49 -12.93
CA SER A 159 13.09 8.98 -12.14
C SER A 159 13.20 8.29 -10.78
N ILE A 160 14.41 8.31 -10.23
CA ILE A 160 14.71 7.93 -8.85
C ILE A 160 15.50 9.06 -8.21
N GLU A 161 15.09 9.51 -7.04
CA GLU A 161 15.71 10.61 -6.31
C GLU A 161 16.11 10.15 -4.92
N ILE A 162 17.38 10.29 -4.54
CA ILE A 162 17.83 10.00 -3.18
C ILE A 162 17.30 11.11 -2.27
N THR A 163 16.63 10.70 -1.19
CA THR A 163 16.04 11.62 -0.21
C THR A 163 16.81 11.61 1.11
N LYS A 164 17.23 10.43 1.56
CA LYS A 164 17.96 10.24 2.82
C LYS A 164 19.03 9.18 2.67
N LEU A 165 20.11 9.36 3.43
CA LEU A 165 21.28 8.49 3.45
C LEU A 165 21.73 8.34 4.90
N PHE A 166 21.82 7.11 5.41
CA PHE A 166 22.38 6.87 6.74
C PHE A 166 23.08 5.51 6.82
N VAL A 167 24.05 5.43 7.72
CA VAL A 167 24.79 4.20 8.03
C VAL A 167 24.25 3.65 9.34
N ARG A 168 23.79 2.41 9.32
CA ARG A 168 23.36 1.70 10.52
C ARG A 168 24.43 0.67 10.89
N GLY A 169 25.09 0.88 12.03
CA GLY A 169 25.91 -0.14 12.66
C GLY A 169 25.05 -1.21 13.33
N ASN A 170 25.60 -2.41 13.53
CA ASN A 170 24.91 -3.52 14.20
C ASN A 170 24.75 -3.31 15.73
N ASP A 171 25.28 -2.20 16.28
CA ASP A 171 25.26 -1.94 17.71
C ASP A 171 23.86 -1.53 18.18
N LYS A 172 23.16 -2.44 18.85
CA LYS A 172 21.78 -2.28 19.36
C LYS A 172 21.66 -1.26 20.51
N LEU A 173 22.71 -0.48 20.76
CA LEU A 173 22.88 0.35 21.96
C LEU A 173 22.60 1.84 21.73
N SER A 174 22.60 2.34 20.50
CA SER A 174 22.19 3.72 20.20
C SER A 174 20.70 3.76 19.85
N ALA A 175 19.88 4.26 20.78
CA ALA A 175 18.45 4.44 20.57
C ALA A 175 18.14 5.41 19.41
N ASP A 176 19.10 6.29 19.06
CA ASP A 176 18.98 7.26 17.98
C ASP A 176 20.30 7.32 17.16
N PRO A 177 20.45 6.51 16.09
CA PRO A 177 21.58 6.64 15.18
C PRO A 177 21.55 7.99 14.47
N TYR A 178 22.72 8.56 14.19
CA TYR A 178 22.83 9.78 13.41
C TYR A 178 22.25 9.57 12.01
N VAL A 179 21.26 10.38 11.65
CA VAL A 179 20.48 10.24 10.40
C VAL A 179 21.17 10.89 9.19
N GLY A 180 22.29 11.60 9.40
CA GLY A 180 22.94 12.37 8.34
C GLY A 180 22.32 13.77 8.13
N PRO A 181 22.97 14.62 7.34
CA PRO A 181 22.36 15.85 6.82
C PRO A 181 21.30 15.53 5.77
N GLU A 182 20.54 16.56 5.34
CA GLU A 182 19.66 16.42 4.18
C GLU A 182 20.50 16.16 2.92
N PHE A 183 20.06 15.24 2.04
CA PHE A 183 20.85 14.85 0.86
C PHE A 183 21.22 16.06 -0.03
N LYS A 184 20.32 17.04 -0.14
CA LYS A 184 20.50 18.26 -0.93
C LYS A 184 21.54 19.24 -0.36
N GLU A 185 21.97 19.04 0.88
CA GLU A 185 23.00 19.85 1.52
C GLU A 185 24.41 19.25 1.33
N LEU A 186 24.50 18.06 0.74
CA LEU A 186 25.77 17.44 0.36
C LEU A 186 26.40 18.17 -0.82
N ASP A 187 27.72 18.04 -0.96
CA ASP A 187 28.45 18.52 -2.12
C ASP A 187 27.92 17.87 -3.43
N ASP A 188 27.84 18.64 -4.51
CA ASP A 188 27.24 18.20 -5.78
C ASP A 188 28.01 17.00 -6.38
N GLU A 189 29.34 16.98 -6.31
CA GLU A 189 30.17 15.87 -6.81
C GLU A 189 29.91 14.58 -6.01
N LEU A 190 29.66 14.72 -4.70
CA LEU A 190 29.28 13.60 -3.84
C LEU A 190 27.87 13.10 -4.17
N GLN A 191 26.90 13.99 -4.42
CA GLN A 191 25.55 13.60 -4.81
C GLN A 191 25.57 12.79 -6.12
N ASP A 192 26.29 13.28 -7.13
CA ASP A 192 26.44 12.61 -8.43
C ASP A 192 27.09 11.22 -8.27
N SER A 193 28.17 11.13 -7.49
CA SER A 193 28.86 9.87 -7.20
C SER A 193 27.95 8.84 -6.50
N LEU A 194 27.03 9.29 -5.65
CA LEU A 194 26.07 8.40 -4.97
C LEU A 194 24.99 7.87 -5.91
N TYR A 195 24.59 8.64 -6.93
CA TYR A 195 23.72 8.14 -7.99
C TYR A 195 24.45 7.12 -8.87
N GLU A 196 25.68 7.41 -9.31
CA GLU A 196 26.51 6.46 -10.07
C GLU A 196 26.71 5.15 -9.29
N PHE A 197 26.96 5.24 -7.98
CA PHE A 197 27.08 4.08 -7.09
C PHE A 197 25.82 3.18 -7.07
N LEU A 198 24.62 3.77 -7.11
CA LEU A 198 23.35 3.03 -7.22
C LEU A 198 23.17 2.43 -8.62
N GLU A 199 23.51 3.17 -9.67
CA GLU A 199 23.38 2.72 -11.05
C GLU A 199 24.26 1.51 -11.37
N GLU A 200 25.52 1.49 -10.91
CA GLU A 200 26.41 0.32 -11.03
C GLU A 200 25.82 -0.93 -10.36
N ARG A 201 25.02 -0.72 -9.32
CA ARG A 201 24.30 -1.76 -8.58
C ARG A 201 22.97 -2.14 -9.22
N GLY A 202 22.68 -1.60 -10.40
CA GLY A 202 21.45 -1.85 -11.16
C GLY A 202 20.21 -1.20 -10.55
N ILE A 203 20.41 -0.16 -9.72
CA ILE A 203 19.35 0.64 -9.12
C ILE A 203 19.26 1.92 -9.94
N ASN A 204 18.47 1.85 -11.01
CA ASN A 204 18.38 2.87 -12.05
C ASN A 204 16.94 3.02 -12.55
N GLU A 205 16.73 3.87 -13.57
CA GLU A 205 15.41 4.09 -14.19
C GLU A 205 14.76 2.80 -14.70
N GLN A 206 15.53 1.83 -15.20
CA GLN A 206 15.00 0.55 -15.68
C GLN A 206 14.39 -0.27 -14.53
N LEU A 207 15.08 -0.32 -13.39
CA LEU A 207 14.54 -0.95 -12.18
C LEU A 207 13.26 -0.24 -11.72
N THR A 208 13.26 1.10 -11.73
CA THR A 208 12.11 1.88 -11.33
C THR A 208 10.91 1.65 -12.25
N ALA A 209 11.10 1.63 -13.57
CA ALA A 209 10.05 1.31 -14.52
C ALA A 209 9.46 -0.09 -14.30
N PHE A 210 10.32 -1.09 -14.04
CA PHE A 210 9.91 -2.44 -13.68
C PHE A 210 9.07 -2.44 -12.39
N LEU A 211 9.56 -1.79 -11.33
CA LEU A 211 8.85 -1.71 -10.05
C LEU A 211 7.49 -1.04 -10.19
N HIS A 212 7.39 0.02 -11.00
CA HIS A 212 6.13 0.69 -11.27
C HIS A 212 5.11 -0.22 -11.96
N GLU A 213 5.52 -1.02 -12.95
CA GLU A 213 4.62 -2.00 -13.56
C GLU A 213 4.24 -3.11 -12.57
N TYR A 214 5.22 -3.60 -11.80
CA TYR A 214 5.04 -4.64 -10.80
C TYR A 214 4.02 -4.21 -9.72
N LEU A 215 4.22 -3.03 -9.14
CA LEU A 215 3.36 -2.46 -8.10
C LEU A 215 1.95 -2.17 -8.63
N LYS A 216 1.79 -1.75 -9.89
CA LYS A 216 0.46 -1.63 -10.53
C LYS A 216 -0.28 -2.97 -10.61
N ASN A 217 0.44 -4.06 -10.86
CA ASN A 217 -0.16 -5.40 -10.86
C ASN A 217 -0.48 -5.87 -9.44
N LYS A 218 0.43 -5.64 -8.49
CA LYS A 218 0.22 -5.95 -7.07
C LYS A 218 -0.97 -5.19 -6.50
N ASP A 219 -1.09 -3.89 -6.76
CA ASP A 219 -2.20 -3.04 -6.29
C ASP A 219 -3.57 -3.62 -6.65
N LYS A 220 -3.73 -4.00 -7.91
CA LYS A 220 -4.95 -4.65 -8.41
C LYS A 220 -5.20 -6.00 -7.75
N THR A 221 -4.16 -6.82 -7.62
CA THR A 221 -4.26 -8.17 -7.04
C THR A 221 -4.65 -8.11 -5.57
N GLU A 222 -4.02 -7.21 -4.81
CA GLU A 222 -4.34 -6.94 -3.41
C GLU A 222 -5.74 -6.34 -3.25
N PHE A 223 -6.15 -5.44 -4.16
CA PHE A 223 -7.50 -4.89 -4.15
C PHE A 223 -8.56 -5.99 -4.32
N VAL A 224 -8.39 -6.87 -5.30
CA VAL A 224 -9.31 -8.00 -5.53
C VAL A 224 -9.30 -8.94 -4.33
N ARG A 225 -8.13 -9.29 -3.81
CA ARG A 225 -7.98 -10.12 -2.60
C ARG A 225 -8.71 -9.50 -1.41
N TRP A 226 -8.56 -8.19 -1.20
CA TRP A 226 -9.23 -7.47 -0.12
C TRP A 226 -10.75 -7.50 -0.30
N MET A 227 -11.25 -7.21 -1.50
CA MET A 227 -12.69 -7.29 -1.80
C MET A 227 -13.26 -8.70 -1.57
N GLN A 228 -12.50 -9.72 -1.96
CA GLN A 228 -12.86 -11.12 -1.68
C GLN A 228 -12.88 -11.42 -0.19
N ALA A 229 -11.90 -10.93 0.59
CA ALA A 229 -11.88 -11.10 2.04
C ALA A 229 -13.08 -10.42 2.72
N VAL A 230 -13.42 -9.19 2.31
CA VAL A 230 -14.61 -8.46 2.80
C VAL A 230 -15.88 -9.21 2.46
N LYS A 231 -16.00 -9.72 1.22
CA LYS A 231 -17.14 -10.54 0.80
C LYS A 231 -17.26 -11.79 1.69
N SER A 232 -16.18 -12.54 1.87
CA SER A 232 -16.16 -13.75 2.70
C SER A 232 -16.50 -13.46 4.15
N TYR A 233 -16.06 -12.33 4.71
CA TYR A 233 -16.40 -11.90 6.07
C TYR A 233 -17.90 -11.61 6.24
N ILE A 234 -18.56 -11.07 5.21
CA ILE A 234 -20.01 -10.80 5.26
C ILE A 234 -20.82 -12.08 5.01
N GLU A 235 -20.31 -13.01 4.19
CA GLU A 235 -20.94 -14.31 3.93
C GLU A 235 -20.83 -15.26 5.14
N ASN A 236 -19.66 -15.30 5.78
CA ASN A 236 -19.38 -16.19 6.90
C ASN A 236 -19.75 -15.51 8.21
N LYS A 237 -20.91 -15.90 8.74
CA LYS A 237 -21.38 -15.54 10.07
C LYS A 237 -21.06 -16.63 11.08
#